data_AF-A0A842MWY6-F1
#
_entry.id   AF-A0A842MWY6-F1
#
_cell.length_a   1.000
_cell.length_b   1.000
_cell.length_c   1.000
_cell.angle_alpha   90.00
_cell.angle_beta   90.00
_cell.angle_gamma   90.00
#
_symmetry.space_group_name_H-M   'P 1'
#
loop_
_entity.id
_entity.type
_entity.pdbx_description
1 polymer ?
#
loop_
_entity_poly.entity_id
_entity_poly.type
_entity_poly.pdbx_seq_one_letter_code
_entity_poly.pdbx_strand_id
1 'polypeptide(L)'
;CSWKKIQQLANVKNWFRTRSLPYLIAANPIHYGKPTILSTVEALAAALFIFGEKERAKEILAGFKWGSAFLELNRELLETYSKAKNSVEIVEIQKQFMPSATI
;
A
#
# COMPACT_ATOMS: atom_id res chain seq x y z
N CYS A 1 -5.75 -14.91 3.91
CA CYS A 1 -6.28 -14.41 5.20
C CYS A 1 -7.25 -13.26 4.97
N SER A 2 -8.33 -13.15 5.75
CA SER A 2 -9.28 -12.02 5.69
C SER A 2 -8.89 -10.95 6.72
N TRP A 3 -9.19 -9.68 6.45
CA TRP A 3 -9.03 -8.56 7.39
C TRP A 3 -9.69 -8.83 8.76
N LYS A 4 -10.78 -9.61 8.80
CA LYS A 4 -11.47 -10.03 10.04
C LYS A 4 -10.60 -10.86 11.00
N LYS A 5 -9.51 -11.45 10.53
CA LYS A 5 -8.62 -12.33 11.33
C LYS A 5 -7.24 -11.73 11.62
N ILE A 6 -7.02 -10.45 11.30
CA ILE A 6 -5.69 -9.83 11.43
C ILE A 6 -5.16 -9.80 12.86
N GLN A 7 -6.03 -9.60 13.86
CA GLN A 7 -5.63 -9.61 15.27
C GLN A 7 -5.01 -10.95 15.69
N GLN A 8 -5.40 -12.06 15.05
CA GLN A 8 -4.87 -13.41 15.31
C GLN A 8 -3.45 -13.60 14.75
N LEU A 9 -2.99 -12.72 13.87
CA LEU A 9 -1.65 -12.75 13.25
C LEU A 9 -0.65 -11.83 13.96
N ALA A 10 -1.03 -11.20 15.08
CA ALA A 10 -0.17 -10.28 15.81
C ALA A 10 1.12 -10.93 16.37
N ASN A 11 1.15 -12.27 16.46
CA ASN A 11 2.24 -13.05 17.06
C ASN A 11 3.29 -13.59 16.05
N VAL A 12 3.19 -13.28 14.75
CA VAL A 12 4.18 -13.73 13.74
C VAL A 12 5.51 -12.92 13.81
N LYS A 13 5.75 -12.21 14.92
CA LYS A 13 6.69 -11.09 15.03
C LYS A 13 8.18 -11.46 15.14
N ASN A 14 8.55 -12.68 15.50
CA ASN A 14 9.90 -12.90 16.06
C ASN A 14 10.97 -13.41 15.08
N TRP A 15 10.63 -13.72 13.83
CA TRP A 15 11.63 -14.23 12.85
C TRP A 15 11.96 -13.25 11.72
N PHE A 16 11.08 -12.29 11.41
CA PHE A 16 11.22 -11.41 10.24
C PHE A 16 11.28 -9.92 10.62
N ARG A 17 12.01 -9.14 9.82
CA ARG A 17 11.96 -7.67 9.86
C ARG A 17 10.63 -7.20 9.26
N THR A 18 9.59 -7.12 10.08
CA THR A 18 8.26 -6.69 9.65
C THR A 18 8.25 -5.22 9.20
N ARG A 19 7.45 -4.91 8.18
CA ARG A 19 7.25 -3.56 7.65
C ARG A 19 5.77 -3.36 7.38
N SER A 20 5.29 -2.14 7.64
CA SER A 20 3.97 -1.69 7.20
C SER A 20 4.13 -0.92 5.90
N LEU A 21 3.16 -1.06 4.99
CA LEU A 21 3.02 -0.15 3.86
C LEU A 21 2.54 1.22 4.35
N PRO A 22 2.90 2.31 3.64
CA PRO A 22 2.40 3.64 3.94
C PRO A 22 0.93 3.82 3.52
N TYR A 23 0.38 4.99 3.82
CA TYR A 23 -0.98 5.36 3.43
C TYR A 23 -1.18 5.24 1.91
N LEU A 24 -2.15 4.41 1.52
CA LEU A 24 -2.60 4.16 0.14
C LEU A 24 -4.10 3.86 0.16
N ILE A 25 -4.78 4.13 -0.95
CA ILE A 25 -6.21 3.90 -1.11
C ILE A 25 -6.44 2.61 -1.92
N ALA A 26 -7.33 1.75 -1.43
CA ALA A 26 -7.74 0.56 -2.14
C ALA A 26 -8.57 0.90 -3.40
N ALA A 27 -8.30 0.21 -4.50
CA ALA A 27 -9.07 0.25 -5.75
C ALA A 27 -9.83 -1.06 -6.02
N ASN A 28 -9.61 -2.10 -5.22
CA ASN A 28 -10.37 -3.33 -5.32
C ASN A 28 -11.88 -3.11 -5.05
N PRO A 29 -12.79 -3.87 -5.68
CA PRO A 29 -14.23 -3.66 -5.57
C PRO A 29 -14.82 -3.82 -4.16
N ILE A 30 -14.13 -4.54 -3.27
CA ILE A 30 -14.63 -4.83 -1.92
C ILE A 30 -14.37 -3.66 -0.96
N HIS A 31 -13.24 -2.97 -1.17
CA HIS A 31 -12.76 -1.92 -0.27
C HIS A 31 -12.44 -0.60 -0.98
N TYR A 32 -12.98 -0.39 -2.18
CA TYR A 32 -12.74 0.80 -2.99
C TYR A 32 -12.87 2.09 -2.18
N GLY A 33 -11.87 2.96 -2.29
CA GLY A 33 -11.82 4.25 -1.60
C GLY A 33 -11.45 4.17 -0.12
N LYS A 34 -11.35 2.98 0.47
CA LYS A 34 -10.94 2.85 1.87
C LYS A 34 -9.42 2.96 2.00
N PRO A 35 -8.91 3.81 2.90
CA PRO A 35 -7.48 3.90 3.16
C PRO A 35 -6.98 2.61 3.82
N THR A 36 -5.75 2.21 3.47
CA THR A 36 -4.95 1.14 4.08
C THR A 36 -5.55 -0.28 4.11
N ILE A 37 -6.76 -0.49 3.61
CA ILE A 37 -7.41 -1.81 3.50
C ILE A 37 -7.16 -2.42 2.11
N LEU A 38 -5.88 -2.66 1.83
CA LEU A 38 -5.43 -3.22 0.56
C LEU A 38 -5.73 -4.74 0.48
N SER A 39 -5.97 -5.22 -0.74
CA SER A 39 -5.87 -6.65 -1.05
C SER A 39 -4.40 -7.10 -1.08
N THR A 40 -4.15 -8.42 -1.05
CA THR A 40 -2.80 -8.96 -1.12
C THR A 40 -2.04 -8.51 -2.37
N VAL A 41 -2.71 -8.46 -3.53
CA VAL A 41 -2.06 -8.05 -4.77
C VAL A 41 -1.76 -6.55 -4.80
N GLU A 42 -2.65 -5.70 -4.28
CA GLU A 42 -2.40 -4.26 -4.14
C GLU A 42 -1.23 -3.99 -3.19
N ALA A 43 -1.18 -4.70 -2.06
CA ALA A 43 -0.09 -4.57 -1.12
C ALA A 43 1.25 -5.00 -1.73
N LEU A 44 1.28 -6.12 -2.45
CA LEU A 44 2.49 -6.58 -3.14
C LEU A 44 2.92 -5.60 -4.25
N ALA A 45 1.96 -5.09 -5.03
CA ALA A 45 2.24 -4.14 -6.11
C ALA A 45 2.77 -2.81 -5.56
N ALA A 46 2.19 -2.30 -4.48
CA ALA A 46 2.68 -1.12 -3.79
C ALA A 46 4.12 -1.31 -3.28
N ALA A 47 4.42 -2.46 -2.66
CA ALA A 47 5.77 -2.75 -2.20
C ALA A 47 6.78 -2.78 -3.37
N LEU A 48 6.45 -3.46 -4.47
CA LEU A 48 7.29 -3.51 -5.67
C LEU A 48 7.51 -2.10 -6.24
N PHE A 49 6.45 -1.30 -6.34
CA PHE A 49 6.54 0.06 -6.86
C PHE A 49 7.45 0.94 -5.99
N ILE A 50 7.30 0.87 -4.66
CA ILE A 50 8.13 1.64 -3.71
C ILE A 50 9.60 1.21 -3.78
N PHE A 51 9.88 -0.07 -4.08
CA PHE A 51 11.25 -0.56 -4.31
C PHE A 51 11.81 -0.25 -5.70
N GLY A 52 11.05 0.41 -6.59
CA GLY A 52 11.48 0.77 -7.94
C GLY A 52 11.14 -0.25 -9.02
N GLU A 53 10.56 -1.40 -8.65
CA GLU A 53 10.14 -2.47 -9.57
C GLU A 53 8.77 -2.17 -10.21
N LYS A 54 8.66 -1.01 -10.86
CA LYS A 54 7.38 -0.46 -11.36
C LYS A 54 6.72 -1.34 -12.43
N GLU A 55 7.50 -1.91 -13.34
CA GLU A 55 6.96 -2.79 -14.37
C GLU A 55 6.43 -4.10 -13.77
N ARG A 56 7.14 -4.66 -12.79
CA ARG A 56 6.66 -5.86 -12.09
C ARG A 56 5.37 -5.60 -11.31
N ALA A 57 5.24 -4.41 -10.71
CA ALA A 57 4.00 -3.99 -10.08
C ALA A 57 2.82 -3.94 -11.07
N LYS A 58 3.04 -3.43 -12.29
CA LYS A 58 2.02 -3.43 -13.35
C LYS A 58 1.67 -4.84 -13.81
N GLU A 59 2.66 -5.70 -14.03
CA GLU A 59 2.46 -7.09 -14.47
C GLU A 59 1.56 -7.88 -13.51
N ILE A 60 1.81 -7.79 -12.20
CA ILE A 60 0.99 -8.53 -11.23
C ILE A 60 -0.44 -7.99 -11.10
N LEU A 61 -0.64 -6.71 -11.41
CA LEU A 61 -1.95 -6.08 -11.42
C LEU A 61 -2.70 -6.30 -12.74
N ALA A 62 -2.02 -6.65 -13.83
CA ALA A 62 -2.62 -6.81 -15.16
C ALA A 62 -3.71 -7.90 -15.20
N GLY A 63 -3.62 -8.91 -14.34
CA GLY A 63 -4.65 -9.94 -14.20
C GLY A 63 -5.97 -9.46 -13.56
N PHE A 64 -6.01 -8.23 -13.04
CA PHE A 64 -7.15 -7.67 -12.32
C PHE A 64 -7.75 -6.49 -13.08
N LYS A 65 -9.06 -6.54 -13.37
CA LYS A 65 -9.76 -5.48 -14.13
C LYS A 65 -9.61 -4.07 -13.53
N TRP A 66 -9.41 -3.98 -12.22
CA TRP A 66 -9.25 -2.74 -11.45
C TRP A 66 -7.77 -2.42 -11.16
N GLY A 67 -6.83 -3.26 -11.61
CA GLY A 67 -5.42 -3.15 -11.27
C GLY A 67 -4.77 -1.85 -11.76
N SER A 68 -5.10 -1.40 -12.98
CA SER A 68 -4.63 -0.10 -13.49
C SER A 68 -5.18 1.06 -12.65
N ALA A 69 -6.45 0.99 -12.25
CA ALA A 69 -7.08 2.00 -11.41
C ALA A 69 -6.39 2.14 -10.05
N PHE A 70 -5.83 1.05 -9.47
CA PHE A 70 -5.03 1.14 -8.24
C PHE A 70 -3.78 2.02 -8.41
N LEU A 71 -3.05 1.83 -9.50
CA LEU A 71 -1.84 2.60 -9.80
C LEU A 71 -2.17 4.05 -10.15
N GLU A 72 -3.29 4.28 -10.85
CA GLU A 72 -3.75 5.63 -11.19
C GLU A 72 -4.20 6.40 -9.94
N LEU A 73 -5.04 5.78 -9.11
CA LEU A 73 -5.56 6.35 -7.88
C LEU A 73 -4.46 6.76 -6.91
N ASN A 74 -3.37 5.99 -6.85
CA ASN A 74 -2.27 6.22 -5.93
C ASN A 74 -1.01 6.77 -6.61
N ARG A 75 -1.09 7.24 -7.86
CA ARG A 75 0.09 7.57 -8.68
C ARG A 75 1.04 8.53 -7.97
N GLU A 76 0.53 9.65 -7.49
CA GLU A 76 1.33 10.68 -6.83
C GLU A 76 2.01 10.14 -5.56
N LEU A 77 1.27 9.40 -4.73
CA LEU A 77 1.78 8.76 -3.52
C LEU A 77 2.89 7.75 -3.83
N LEU A 78 2.62 6.82 -4.75
CA LEU A 78 3.57 5.76 -5.13
C LEU A 78 4.85 6.34 -5.74
N GLU A 79 4.74 7.35 -6.60
CA GLU A 79 5.88 8.06 -7.18
C GLU A 79 6.70 8.77 -6.10
N THR A 80 6.03 9.43 -5.15
CA THR A 80 6.70 10.16 -4.07
C THR A 80 7.38 9.19 -3.09
N TYR A 81 6.71 8.10 -2.70
CA TYR A 81 7.29 7.08 -1.84
C TYR A 81 8.47 6.36 -2.49
N SER A 82 8.45 6.13 -3.81
CA SER A 82 9.56 5.49 -4.53
C SER A 82 10.86 6.32 -4.53
N LYS A 83 10.77 7.61 -4.21
CA LYS A 83 11.92 8.53 -4.14
C LYS A 83 12.42 8.73 -2.70
N ALA A 84 11.69 8.25 -1.70
CA ALA A 84 12.06 8.41 -0.31
C ALA A 84 13.28 7.55 0.03
N LYS A 85 14.23 8.11 0.77
CA LYS A 85 15.48 7.42 1.13
C LYS A 85 15.30 6.42 2.27
N ASN A 86 14.32 6.66 3.14
CA ASN A 86 14.13 5.87 4.36
C ASN A 86 12.70 5.99 4.91
N SER A 87 12.41 5.22 5.95
CA SER A 87 11.09 5.18 6.59
C SER A 87 10.67 6.49 7.25
N VAL A 88 11.61 7.37 7.64
CA VAL A 88 11.27 8.67 8.24
C VAL A 88 10.64 9.57 7.18
N GLU A 89 11.25 9.67 6.00
CA GLU A 89 10.72 10.45 4.88
C GLU A 89 9.35 9.91 4.42
N ILE A 90 9.17 8.58 4.37
CA ILE A 90 7.87 7.96 4.07
C ILE A 90 6.79 8.43 5.06
N VAL A 91 7.12 8.48 6.35
CA VAL A 91 6.20 8.92 7.41
C VAL A 91 5.90 10.42 7.34
N GLU A 92 6.83 11.24 6.86
CA GLU A 92 6.61 12.67 6.63
C GLU A 92 5.72 12.92 5.42
N ILE A 93 5.98 12.22 4.31
CA ILE A 93 5.15 12.26 3.10
C ILE A 93 3.71 11.85 3.46
N GLN A 94 3.50 10.71 4.11
CA GLN A 94 2.13 10.23 4.38
C GLN A 94 1.31 11.24 5.22
N LYS A 95 1.95 11.99 6.13
CA LYS A 95 1.26 12.99 6.98
C LYS A 95 0.65 14.12 6.16
N GLN A 96 1.19 14.42 4.99
CA GLN A 96 0.68 15.46 4.10
C GLN A 96 -0.61 15.03 3.38
N PHE A 97 -0.80 13.72 3.19
CA PHE A 97 -1.94 13.16 2.47
C PHE A 97 -3.03 12.60 3.39
N MET A 98 -2.69 12.29 4.64
CA MET A 98 -3.68 11.88 5.62
C MET A 98 -4.56 13.07 5.98
N PRO A 99 -5.90 12.92 5.93
CA PRO A 99 -6.80 13.98 6.38
C PRO A 99 -6.46 14.35 7.83
N SER A 100 -6.43 15.65 8.13
CA SER A 100 -6.22 16.14 9.49
C SER A 100 -7.23 15.45 10.41
N ALA A 101 -6.74 14.71 11.40
CA ALA A 101 -7.60 14.05 12.37
C ALA A 101 -8.51 15.11 12.98
N THR A 102 -9.80 15.10 12.61
CA THR A 102 -10.82 15.83 13.34
C THR A 102 -10.98 15.05 14.63
N ILE A 103 -10.53 15.64 15.74
CA ILE A 103 -10.65 15.11 17.09
C ILE A 103 -12.13 14.91 17.43
#